data_AF-A0A8X7X1B1-F1
#
_entry.id   AF-A0A8X7X1B1-F1
#
_cell.length_a   1.000
_cell.length_b   1.000
_cell.length_c   1.000
_cell.angle_alpha   90.00
_cell.angle_beta   90.00
_cell.angle_gamma   90.00
#
_symmetry.space_group_name_H-M   'P 1'
#
loop_
_entity.id
_entity.type
_entity.pdbx_description
1 polymer ?
#
loop_
_entity_poly.entity_id
_entity_poly.type
_entity_poly.pdbx_seq_one_letter_code
_entity_poly.pdbx_strand_id
1 'polypeptide(L)'
;MTVEYFVSPYDQLEDPVMHGRFGEILLVTVEGTSLTYRLPISPLLVDSMEHNDERVSLFPPLDDAVSMELPACFFLKFAHPLPVLSILIERLQSLTGISINMELHRNIFFELLIKTVLKQRKCEIQDMSMQSYFLQSLPGDEVQSYILSQYVPGNQKGPMEGVLLSKIPFSHPEQVPAILEVLRHQCAFNTLLSSCISTNRSDCAVPGARHFEVYPSSDMSFCITFEHPTMVSLATVIVNVVSSRHIHGTFYKSEKMEASMDDFISRVLQRCMSIPVTMRAICRKMHKLKSDSLVEAWSPCQPEAATN
;
A
#
# COMPACT_ATOMS: atom_id res chain seq x y z
N MET A 1 -8.06 -6.21 24.75
CA MET A 1 -6.63 -5.91 24.46
C MET A 1 -6.54 -5.29 23.08
N THR A 2 -5.68 -4.29 22.87
CA THR A 2 -5.47 -3.65 21.56
C THR A 2 -4.07 -3.95 21.03
N VAL A 3 -3.93 -4.08 19.71
CA VAL A 3 -2.66 -4.29 19.01
C VAL A 3 -2.51 -3.23 17.94
N GLU A 4 -1.52 -2.35 18.08
CA GLU A 4 -1.10 -1.46 17.00
C GLU A 4 -0.18 -2.23 16.06
N TYR A 5 -0.43 -2.16 14.75
CA TYR A 5 0.28 -3.03 13.80
C TYR A 5 0.89 -2.32 12.59
N PHE A 6 0.44 -1.11 12.24
CA PHE A 6 0.97 -0.37 11.09
C PHE A 6 0.89 1.14 11.33
N VAL A 7 1.95 1.86 10.97
CA VAL A 7 2.03 3.32 11.01
C VAL A 7 2.64 3.77 9.68
N SER A 8 1.98 4.67 8.96
CA SER A 8 2.54 5.20 7.73
C SER A 8 3.57 6.31 8.01
N PRO A 9 4.51 6.59 7.09
CA PRO A 9 5.44 7.72 7.24
C PRO A 9 4.74 9.08 7.39
N TYR A 10 3.52 9.24 6.85
CA TYR A 10 2.74 10.47 7.01
C TYR A 10 2.16 10.62 8.42
N ASP A 11 1.67 9.52 9.01
CA ASP A 11 1.11 9.55 10.37
C ASP A 11 2.18 9.98 11.40
N GLN A 12 3.46 9.77 11.10
CA GLN A 12 4.58 10.20 11.94
C GLN A 12 4.93 11.69 11.80
N LEU A 13 4.48 12.34 10.72
CA LEU A 13 4.78 13.74 10.42
C LEU A 13 3.67 14.70 10.85
N GLU A 14 2.45 14.21 11.09
CA GLU A 14 1.35 15.02 11.63
C GLU A 14 1.57 15.31 13.13
N ASP A 15 1.34 16.56 13.53
CA ASP A 15 1.72 17.13 14.84
C ASP A 15 1.05 16.38 16.02
N PRO A 16 1.78 15.91 17.06
CA PRO A 16 1.24 15.15 18.20
C PRO A 16 0.21 15.91 19.05
N VAL A 17 -0.02 17.20 18.77
CA VAL A 17 -0.97 18.07 19.48
C VAL A 17 -2.41 17.87 18.98
N MET A 18 -2.61 17.30 17.78
CA MET A 18 -3.93 17.10 17.18
C MET A 18 -4.26 15.61 17.00
N HIS A 19 -4.78 15.02 18.07
CA HIS A 19 -5.66 13.84 18.09
C HIS A 19 -5.01 12.43 17.99
N GLY A 20 -4.89 11.79 19.15
CA GLY A 20 -5.09 10.33 19.28
C GLY A 20 -3.91 9.44 18.87
N ARG A 21 -4.02 8.16 19.21
CA ARG A 21 -3.01 7.13 18.91
C ARG A 21 -2.80 7.08 17.38
N PHE A 22 -1.55 7.25 16.95
CA PHE A 22 -1.16 7.14 15.54
C PHE A 22 -1.11 5.67 15.12
N GLY A 23 -1.54 5.38 13.89
CA GLY A 23 -1.47 4.03 13.32
C GLY A 23 -2.74 3.20 13.40
N GLU A 24 -2.73 2.11 12.65
CA GLU A 24 -3.80 1.13 12.56
C GLU A 24 -3.81 0.22 13.79
N ILE A 25 -4.98 0.10 14.42
CA ILE A 25 -5.17 -0.63 15.68
C ILE A 25 -6.23 -1.73 15.50
N LEU A 26 -5.95 -2.90 16.07
CA LEU A 26 -6.85 -4.03 16.16
C LEU A 26 -7.31 -4.24 17.61
N LEU A 27 -8.56 -4.66 17.80
CA LEU A 27 -9.08 -5.13 19.08
C LEU A 27 -9.11 -6.66 19.09
N VAL A 28 -8.47 -7.26 20.09
CA VAL A 28 -8.58 -8.70 20.35
C VAL A 28 -9.85 -8.98 21.15
N THR A 29 -10.75 -9.79 20.59
CA THR A 29 -12.01 -10.18 21.22
C THR A 29 -12.23 -11.68 21.15
N VAL A 30 -13.09 -12.21 22.03
CA VAL A 30 -13.62 -13.59 21.94
C VAL A 30 -15.10 -13.48 21.62
N GLU A 31 -15.58 -14.27 20.65
CA GLU A 31 -17.00 -14.33 20.29
C GLU A 31 -17.45 -15.78 20.12
N GLY A 32 -18.74 -16.03 20.36
CA GLY A 32 -19.36 -17.34 20.10
C GLY A 32 -19.44 -17.67 18.61
N THR A 33 -19.28 -18.95 18.27
CA THR A 33 -19.31 -19.47 16.90
C THR A 33 -20.20 -20.71 16.81
N SER A 34 -20.70 -21.01 15.60
CA SER A 34 -21.47 -22.24 15.35
C SER A 34 -20.60 -23.51 15.31
N LEU A 35 -19.30 -23.35 15.04
CA LEU A 35 -18.29 -24.41 15.06
C LEU A 35 -17.53 -24.40 16.39
N THR A 36 -16.99 -25.55 16.76
CA THR A 36 -16.08 -25.70 17.89
C THR A 36 -14.64 -25.52 17.46
N TYR A 37 -13.87 -24.78 18.27
CA TYR A 37 -12.44 -24.60 18.08
C TYR A 37 -11.70 -24.95 19.37
N ARG A 38 -10.52 -25.54 19.23
CA ARG A 38 -9.61 -25.80 20.35
C ARG A 38 -8.89 -24.52 20.71
N LEU A 39 -9.21 -23.95 21.88
CA LEU A 39 -8.71 -22.66 22.33
C LEU A 39 -7.86 -22.80 23.59
N PRO A 40 -6.78 -22.01 23.75
CA PRO A 40 -6.07 -21.93 25.01
C PRO A 40 -6.94 -21.38 26.14
N ILE A 41 -6.88 -22.04 27.29
CA ILE A 41 -7.53 -21.62 28.55
C ILE A 41 -6.52 -21.16 29.61
N SER A 42 -5.22 -21.24 29.29
CA SER A 42 -4.11 -20.78 30.13
C SER A 42 -3.14 -19.90 29.32
N PRO A 43 -2.37 -19.01 29.95
CA PRO A 43 -1.35 -18.21 29.27
C PRO A 43 -0.29 -19.10 28.59
N LEU A 44 0.00 -18.84 27.32
CA LEU A 44 0.92 -19.64 26.50
C LEU A 44 2.29 -18.98 26.29
N LEU A 45 2.53 -17.80 26.83
CA LEU A 45 3.77 -17.08 26.59
C LEU A 45 4.87 -17.63 27.50
N VAL A 46 5.84 -18.33 26.90
CA VAL A 46 7.06 -18.77 27.59
C VAL A 46 8.19 -17.85 27.15
N ASP A 47 8.79 -17.13 28.11
CA ASP A 47 10.01 -16.38 27.86
C ASP A 47 11.15 -17.36 27.60
N SER A 48 11.62 -17.44 26.35
CA SER A 48 12.84 -18.17 26.04
C SER A 48 14.06 -17.31 26.41
N MET A 49 15.01 -17.92 27.12
CA MET A 49 16.28 -17.30 27.47
C MET A 49 17.24 -17.35 26.26
N GLU A 50 18.08 -16.32 26.18
CA GLU A 50 18.82 -15.80 25.03
C GLU A 50 19.72 -16.78 24.26
N HIS A 51 19.72 -16.65 22.93
CA HIS A 51 20.96 -16.71 22.15
C HIS A 51 20.83 -15.75 20.96
N ASN A 52 21.58 -14.64 21.00
CA ASN A 52 21.74 -13.64 19.93
C ASN A 52 20.64 -12.55 19.83
N ASP A 53 20.58 -11.63 20.82
CA ASP A 53 19.91 -10.29 20.82
C ASP A 53 18.45 -10.14 20.34
N GLU A 54 17.74 -11.19 19.91
CA GLU A 54 16.31 -11.19 19.62
C GLU A 54 15.56 -12.09 20.61
N ARG A 55 14.68 -11.50 21.44
CA ARG A 55 13.75 -12.27 22.28
C ARG A 55 12.73 -12.98 21.41
N VAL A 56 12.84 -14.30 21.29
CA VAL A 56 11.81 -15.13 20.63
C VAL A 56 10.84 -15.63 21.69
N SER A 57 9.60 -15.14 21.69
CA SER A 57 8.53 -15.73 22.49
C SER A 57 8.12 -17.06 21.87
N LEU A 58 8.18 -18.14 22.63
CA LEU A 58 7.73 -19.45 22.18
C LEU A 58 6.29 -19.68 22.66
N PHE A 59 5.42 -20.06 21.74
CA PHE A 59 4.07 -20.51 22.04
C PHE A 59 4.06 -22.05 21.96
N PRO A 60 3.86 -22.77 23.08
CA PRO A 60 3.81 -24.22 23.03
C PRO A 60 2.54 -24.70 22.31
N PRO A 61 2.57 -25.88 21.69
CA PRO A 61 1.39 -26.47 21.07
C PRO A 61 0.29 -26.70 22.12
N LEU A 62 -0.96 -26.65 21.67
CA LEU A 62 -2.11 -26.89 22.52
C LEU A 62 -2.20 -28.38 22.89
N ASP A 63 -2.15 -28.68 24.20
CA ASP A 63 -2.47 -30.00 24.77
C ASP A 63 -3.77 -29.95 25.60
N ASP A 64 -4.23 -31.08 26.12
CA ASP A 64 -5.51 -31.16 26.86
C ASP A 64 -5.44 -30.47 28.23
N ALA A 65 -4.25 -30.12 28.73
CA ALA A 65 -4.08 -29.42 30.00
C ALA A 65 -4.22 -27.90 29.85
N VAL A 66 -3.80 -27.34 28.72
CA VAL A 66 -3.81 -25.89 28.48
C VAL A 66 -4.85 -25.40 27.48
N SER A 67 -5.67 -26.31 26.91
CA SER A 67 -6.70 -25.95 25.93
C SER A 67 -8.02 -26.67 26.14
N MET A 68 -9.09 -26.12 25.55
CA MET A 68 -10.44 -26.66 25.61
C MET A 68 -11.15 -26.46 24.26
N GLU A 69 -12.00 -27.41 23.87
CA GLU A 69 -12.90 -27.23 22.74
C GLU A 69 -14.11 -26.38 23.15
N LEU A 70 -14.27 -25.23 22.50
CA LEU A 70 -15.31 -24.26 22.82
C LEU A 70 -16.04 -23.82 21.54
N PRO A 71 -17.37 -23.55 21.60
CA PRO A 71 -18.11 -22.93 20.51
C PRO A 71 -17.82 -21.42 20.47
N ALA A 72 -16.54 -21.07 20.42
CA ALA A 72 -16.03 -19.71 20.42
C ALA A 72 -14.72 -19.62 19.63
N CYS A 73 -14.34 -18.41 19.22
CA CYS A 73 -13.08 -18.15 18.53
C CYS A 73 -12.53 -16.77 18.93
N PHE A 74 -11.20 -16.59 18.85
CA PHE A 74 -10.60 -15.26 18.98
C PHE A 74 -10.73 -14.51 17.66
N PHE A 75 -10.85 -13.19 17.76
CA PHE A 75 -10.94 -12.31 16.60
C PHE A 75 -10.02 -11.10 16.77
N LEU A 76 -9.33 -10.76 15.69
CA LEU A 76 -8.74 -9.43 15.49
C LEU A 76 -9.77 -8.56 14.78
N LYS A 77 -10.38 -7.60 15.50
CA LYS A 77 -11.41 -6.69 14.98
C LYS A 77 -10.82 -5.35 14.57
N PHE A 78 -11.20 -4.87 13.39
CA PHE A 78 -10.88 -3.53 12.95
C PHE A 78 -11.89 -2.51 13.51
N ALA A 79 -11.44 -1.31 13.84
CA ALA A 79 -12.34 -0.21 14.22
C ALA A 79 -13.25 0.21 13.05
N HIS A 80 -12.69 0.17 11.83
CA HIS A 80 -13.40 0.40 10.58
C HIS A 80 -13.04 -0.72 9.59
N PRO A 81 -13.97 -1.20 8.75
CA PRO A 81 -13.67 -2.24 7.78
C PRO A 81 -12.48 -1.86 6.88
N LEU A 82 -11.49 -2.74 6.78
CA LEU A 82 -10.28 -2.56 5.97
C LEU A 82 -10.51 -3.11 4.56
N PRO A 83 -10.22 -2.36 3.48
CA PRO A 83 -10.15 -2.92 2.13
C PRO A 83 -8.99 -3.90 2.03
N VAL A 84 -9.28 -5.16 1.70
CA VAL A 84 -8.28 -6.22 1.57
C VAL A 84 -8.43 -6.92 0.21
N LEU A 85 -7.31 -7.14 -0.48
CA LEU A 85 -7.26 -7.89 -1.74
C LEU A 85 -7.60 -9.37 -1.50
N SER A 86 -8.35 -9.98 -2.41
CA SER A 86 -8.81 -11.38 -2.27
C SER A 86 -7.65 -12.36 -2.07
N ILE A 87 -6.51 -12.16 -2.74
CA ILE A 87 -5.31 -12.99 -2.57
C ILE A 87 -4.78 -12.99 -1.12
N LEU A 88 -4.94 -11.88 -0.39
CA LEU A 88 -4.54 -11.80 1.02
C LEU A 88 -5.58 -12.41 1.95
N ILE A 89 -6.86 -12.44 1.56
CA ILE A 89 -7.90 -13.19 2.29
C ILE A 89 -7.59 -14.69 2.24
N GLU A 90 -7.26 -15.21 1.06
CA GLU A 90 -6.88 -16.62 0.88
C GLU A 90 -5.65 -16.97 1.74
N ARG A 91 -4.65 -16.07 1.79
CA ARG A 91 -3.49 -16.22 2.65
C ARG A 91 -3.85 -16.22 4.13
N LEU A 92 -4.75 -15.33 4.58
CA LEU A 92 -5.23 -15.30 5.97
C LEU A 92 -5.98 -16.57 6.35
N GLN A 93 -6.78 -17.13 5.44
CA GLN A 93 -7.46 -18.42 5.66
C GLN A 93 -6.46 -19.56 5.79
N SER A 94 -5.42 -19.58 4.95
CA SER A 94 -4.34 -20.56 5.05
C SER A 94 -3.56 -20.47 6.37
N LEU A 95 -3.36 -19.26 6.91
CA LEU A 95 -2.64 -19.06 8.16
C LEU A 95 -3.45 -19.46 9.40
N THR A 96 -4.75 -19.18 9.37
CA THR A 96 -5.64 -19.43 10.52
C THR A 96 -6.20 -20.85 10.53
N GLY A 97 -6.33 -21.47 9.36
CA GLY A 97 -7.08 -22.72 9.18
C GLY A 97 -8.59 -22.52 9.35
N ILE A 98 -9.07 -21.27 9.41
CA ILE A 98 -10.47 -20.92 9.66
C ILE A 98 -11.02 -20.21 8.42
N SER A 99 -12.23 -20.57 8.01
CA SER A 99 -12.86 -19.97 6.85
C SER A 99 -13.26 -18.50 7.11
N ILE A 100 -12.91 -17.63 6.16
CA ILE A 100 -13.32 -16.23 6.13
C ILE A 100 -14.27 -16.09 4.94
N ASN A 101 -15.54 -16.45 5.13
CA ASN A 101 -16.51 -16.47 4.04
C ASN A 101 -16.94 -15.05 3.65
N MET A 102 -16.32 -14.49 2.61
CA MET A 102 -16.61 -13.15 2.08
C MET A 102 -16.95 -13.17 0.59
N GLU A 103 -17.31 -14.33 0.04
CA GLU A 103 -17.46 -14.52 -1.42
C GLU A 103 -18.55 -13.61 -2.02
N LEU A 104 -19.68 -13.49 -1.31
CA LEU A 104 -20.79 -12.60 -1.70
C LEU A 104 -20.47 -11.11 -1.54
N HIS A 105 -19.34 -10.77 -0.93
CA HIS A 105 -18.91 -9.40 -0.66
C HIS A 105 -17.71 -8.97 -1.52
N ARG A 106 -17.26 -9.84 -2.46
CA ARG A 106 -16.22 -9.48 -3.42
C ARG A 106 -16.66 -8.32 -4.30
N ASN A 107 -15.75 -7.38 -4.54
CA ASN A 107 -15.97 -6.25 -5.41
C ASN A 107 -14.63 -5.80 -6.04
N ILE A 108 -14.68 -4.81 -6.93
CA ILE A 108 -13.50 -4.20 -7.53
C ILE A 108 -12.74 -3.45 -6.43
N PHE A 109 -11.48 -3.84 -6.23
CA PHE A 109 -10.68 -3.37 -5.10
C PHE A 109 -10.46 -1.84 -5.13
N PHE A 110 -10.18 -1.25 -6.29
CA PHE A 110 -10.00 0.21 -6.40
C PHE A 110 -11.27 0.97 -6.01
N GLU A 111 -12.45 0.48 -6.39
CA GLU A 111 -13.72 1.09 -5.97
C GLU A 111 -13.92 1.01 -4.44
N LEU A 112 -13.64 -0.16 -3.86
CA LEU A 112 -13.72 -0.34 -2.41
C LEU A 112 -12.79 0.62 -1.67
N LEU A 113 -11.56 0.76 -2.16
CA LEU A 113 -10.57 1.67 -1.58
C LEU A 113 -11.03 3.13 -1.68
N ILE A 114 -11.46 3.57 -2.87
CA ILE A 114 -11.97 4.93 -3.10
C ILE A 114 -13.14 5.24 -2.16
N LYS A 115 -14.16 4.37 -2.10
CA LYS A 115 -15.33 4.53 -1.23
C LYS A 115 -14.91 4.61 0.24
N THR A 116 -13.94 3.80 0.66
CA THR A 116 -13.45 3.77 2.05
C THR A 116 -12.72 5.06 2.42
N VAL A 117 -11.76 5.49 1.59
CA VAL A 117 -10.96 6.70 1.84
C VAL A 117 -11.85 7.95 1.87
N LEU A 118 -12.80 8.05 0.94
CA LEU A 118 -13.72 9.19 0.89
C LEU A 118 -14.67 9.22 2.10
N LYS A 119 -15.17 8.06 2.53
CA LYS A 119 -15.98 7.95 3.76
C LYS A 119 -15.19 8.38 4.98
N GLN A 120 -13.94 7.94 5.11
CA GLN A 120 -13.05 8.34 6.21
C GLN A 120 -12.81 9.85 6.23
N ARG A 121 -12.75 10.49 5.06
CA ARG A 121 -12.61 11.94 4.90
C ARG A 121 -13.94 12.70 4.95
N LYS A 122 -15.02 12.05 5.42
CA LYS A 122 -16.38 12.63 5.58
C LYS A 122 -16.95 13.23 4.29
N CYS A 123 -16.58 12.68 3.15
CA CYS A 123 -17.14 13.08 1.88
C CYS A 123 -18.40 12.27 1.55
N GLU A 124 -19.48 12.94 1.14
CA GLU A 124 -20.70 12.28 0.68
C GLU A 124 -20.42 11.52 -0.63
N ILE A 125 -20.94 10.28 -0.73
CA ILE A 125 -20.66 9.32 -1.82
C ILE A 125 -21.80 9.30 -2.87
N GLN A 126 -22.86 10.09 -2.68
CA GLN A 126 -24.13 9.90 -3.39
C GLN A 126 -24.10 10.19 -4.90
N ASP A 127 -23.13 10.93 -5.43
CA ASP A 127 -22.97 11.19 -6.87
C ASP A 127 -21.54 10.89 -7.34
N MET A 128 -21.17 9.60 -7.38
CA MET A 128 -19.81 9.21 -7.77
C MET A 128 -19.72 8.68 -9.19
N SER A 129 -19.24 9.55 -10.08
CA SER A 129 -18.53 9.13 -11.29
C SER A 129 -17.25 8.39 -10.89
N MET A 130 -17.15 7.09 -11.22
CA MET A 130 -15.90 6.31 -11.04
C MET A 130 -14.75 6.81 -11.94
N GLN A 131 -15.01 7.77 -12.81
CA GLN A 131 -14.04 8.37 -13.75
C GLN A 131 -13.61 9.78 -13.33
N SER A 132 -13.67 10.09 -12.03
CA SER A 132 -13.27 11.39 -11.51
C SER A 132 -11.75 11.54 -11.44
N TYR A 133 -11.25 12.73 -11.73
CA TYR A 133 -9.86 13.12 -11.54
C TYR A 133 -9.66 13.58 -10.10
N PHE A 134 -8.80 12.89 -9.35
CA PHE A 134 -8.41 13.29 -8.00
C PHE A 134 -7.27 14.31 -8.07
N LEU A 135 -7.48 15.49 -7.49
CA LEU A 135 -6.53 16.59 -7.57
C LEU A 135 -5.68 16.65 -6.31
N GLN A 136 -4.35 16.68 -6.49
CA GLN A 136 -3.37 16.82 -5.43
C GLN A 136 -2.59 18.12 -5.63
N SER A 137 -2.67 19.01 -4.64
CA SER A 137 -1.81 20.18 -4.54
C SER A 137 -0.50 19.78 -3.86
N LEU A 138 0.63 20.15 -4.48
CA LEU A 138 1.98 19.92 -3.97
C LEU A 138 2.70 21.27 -3.79
N PRO A 139 3.75 21.34 -2.94
CA PRO A 139 4.47 22.59 -2.70
C PRO A 139 4.99 23.24 -4.00
N GLY A 140 5.04 24.57 -4.03
CA GLY A 140 5.45 25.32 -5.23
C GLY A 140 4.40 25.30 -6.34
N ASP A 141 3.12 25.35 -5.96
CA ASP A 141 1.94 25.48 -6.83
C ASP A 141 1.81 24.40 -7.92
N GLU A 142 2.45 23.25 -7.72
CA GLU A 142 2.32 22.11 -8.62
C GLU A 142 1.01 21.36 -8.34
N VAL A 143 0.19 21.18 -9.37
CA VAL A 143 -1.06 20.40 -9.31
C VAL A 143 -0.88 19.12 -10.10
N GLN A 144 -1.21 17.99 -9.47
CA GLN A 144 -1.23 16.68 -10.09
C GLN A 144 -2.67 16.14 -10.09
N SER A 145 -3.04 15.46 -11.17
CA SER A 145 -4.36 14.82 -11.33
C SER A 145 -4.19 13.32 -11.51
N TYR A 146 -4.98 12.54 -10.76
CA TYR A 146 -4.91 11.08 -10.73
C TYR A 146 -6.25 10.47 -11.15
N ILE A 147 -6.19 9.48 -12.03
CA ILE A 147 -7.29 8.54 -12.27
C ILE A 147 -6.85 7.17 -11.76
N LEU A 148 -7.74 6.49 -11.04
CA LEU A 148 -7.55 5.10 -10.62
C LEU A 148 -8.41 4.20 -11.53
N SER A 149 -7.80 3.69 -12.59
CA SER A 149 -8.44 2.84 -13.59
C SER A 149 -8.48 1.39 -13.13
N GLN A 150 -9.63 0.75 -13.33
CA GLN A 150 -9.84 -0.67 -12.99
C GLN A 150 -9.35 -1.65 -14.06
N TYR A 151 -8.99 -1.14 -15.24
CA TYR A 151 -8.59 -1.95 -16.40
C TYR A 151 -7.10 -1.85 -16.65
N VAL A 152 -6.51 -2.98 -17.04
CA VAL A 152 -5.13 -3.03 -17.51
C VAL A 152 -5.17 -2.89 -19.04
N PRO A 153 -4.54 -1.86 -19.63
CA PRO A 153 -4.49 -1.72 -21.08
C PRO A 153 -3.87 -2.98 -21.73
N GLY A 154 -4.62 -3.63 -22.62
CA GLY A 154 -4.15 -4.79 -23.40
C GLY A 154 -4.12 -6.15 -22.68
N ASN A 155 -4.63 -6.26 -21.44
CA ASN A 155 -4.71 -7.53 -20.70
C ASN A 155 -6.16 -8.06 -20.63
N GLN A 156 -6.30 -9.38 -20.60
CA GLN A 156 -7.58 -10.10 -20.42
C GLN A 156 -7.85 -10.48 -18.94
N LYS A 157 -6.89 -10.25 -18.02
CA LYS A 157 -7.11 -10.45 -16.58
C LYS A 157 -8.16 -9.45 -16.11
N GLY A 158 -9.18 -9.94 -15.40
CA GLY A 158 -10.22 -9.10 -14.79
C GLY A 158 -9.66 -8.10 -13.77
N PRO A 159 -10.50 -7.15 -13.30
CA PRO A 159 -10.08 -6.18 -12.30
C PRO A 159 -9.59 -6.87 -11.02
N MET A 160 -8.73 -6.19 -10.25
CA MET A 160 -8.36 -6.67 -8.92
C MET A 160 -9.61 -6.77 -8.03
N GLU A 161 -9.79 -7.93 -7.41
CA GLU A 161 -10.88 -8.16 -6.46
C GLU A 161 -10.42 -7.93 -5.03
N GLY A 162 -11.35 -7.46 -4.20
CA GLY A 162 -11.16 -7.38 -2.76
C GLY A 162 -12.48 -7.36 -1.99
N VAL A 163 -12.35 -7.27 -0.68
CA VAL A 163 -13.46 -7.25 0.28
C VAL A 163 -13.21 -6.21 1.38
N LEU A 164 -14.27 -5.78 2.06
CA LEU A 164 -14.15 -4.98 3.28
C LEU A 164 -14.13 -5.90 4.50
N LEU A 165 -12.94 -6.08 5.07
CA LEU A 165 -12.70 -6.99 6.19
C LEU A 165 -12.93 -6.29 7.52
N SER A 166 -13.86 -6.81 8.33
CA SER A 166 -14.21 -6.25 9.64
C SER A 166 -13.56 -6.99 10.82
N LYS A 167 -13.23 -8.27 10.65
CA LYS A 167 -12.55 -9.08 11.65
C LYS A 167 -11.88 -10.32 11.06
N ILE A 168 -10.86 -10.83 11.75
CA ILE A 168 -10.12 -12.04 11.36
C ILE A 168 -10.15 -13.05 12.51
N PRO A 169 -10.67 -14.26 12.30
CA PRO A 169 -10.67 -15.31 13.30
C PRO A 169 -9.25 -15.90 13.50
N PHE A 170 -8.93 -16.33 14.70
CA PHE A 170 -7.74 -17.14 14.99
C PHE A 170 -7.98 -18.00 16.24
N SER A 171 -7.28 -19.13 16.35
CA SER A 171 -7.40 -20.05 17.49
C SER A 171 -6.16 -20.06 18.37
N HIS A 172 -4.98 -19.79 17.80
CA HIS A 172 -3.70 -19.83 18.51
C HIS A 172 -2.96 -18.49 18.46
N PRO A 173 -2.44 -17.95 19.58
CA PRO A 173 -1.73 -16.67 19.60
C PRO A 173 -0.51 -16.59 18.67
N GLU A 174 0.16 -17.71 18.40
CA GLU A 174 1.30 -17.78 17.46
C GLU A 174 0.92 -17.40 16.02
N GLN A 175 -0.37 -17.49 15.66
CA GLN A 175 -0.84 -17.09 14.34
C GLN A 175 -0.85 -15.56 14.19
N VAL A 176 -0.95 -14.81 15.30
CA VAL A 176 -1.12 -13.35 15.28
C VAL A 176 0.04 -12.65 14.57
N PRO A 177 1.33 -12.90 14.87
CA PRO A 177 2.44 -12.27 14.14
C PRO A 177 2.37 -12.43 12.61
N ALA A 178 2.05 -13.64 12.13
CA ALA A 178 1.94 -13.91 10.70
C ALA A 178 0.73 -13.18 10.07
N ILE A 179 -0.41 -13.14 10.78
CA ILE A 179 -1.58 -12.35 10.37
C ILE A 179 -1.22 -10.87 10.28
N LEU A 180 -0.54 -10.31 11.28
CA LEU A 180 -0.15 -8.90 11.30
C LEU A 180 0.78 -8.56 10.13
N GLU A 181 1.67 -9.47 9.71
CA GLU A 181 2.52 -9.22 8.55
C GLU A 181 1.74 -9.13 7.24
N VAL A 182 0.70 -9.96 7.06
CA VAL A 182 -0.23 -9.86 5.93
C VAL A 182 -0.99 -8.54 5.97
N LEU A 183 -1.44 -8.11 7.14
CA LEU A 183 -2.17 -6.85 7.30
C LEU A 183 -1.29 -5.63 7.04
N ARG A 184 -0.04 -5.64 7.52
CA ARG A 184 0.94 -4.59 7.22
C ARG A 184 1.18 -4.48 5.71
N HIS A 185 1.25 -5.61 5.02
CA HIS A 185 1.40 -5.64 3.55
C HIS A 185 0.20 -4.99 2.86
N GLN A 186 -1.03 -5.35 3.27
CA GLN A 186 -2.24 -4.70 2.76
C GLN A 186 -2.27 -3.20 3.07
N CYS A 187 -1.94 -2.79 4.29
CA CYS A 187 -1.91 -1.40 4.68
C CYS A 187 -0.93 -0.60 3.84
N ALA A 188 0.28 -1.12 3.58
CA ALA A 188 1.25 -0.44 2.75
C ALA A 188 0.76 -0.22 1.31
N PHE A 189 0.07 -1.22 0.74
CA PHE A 189 -0.56 -1.12 -0.57
C PHE A 189 -1.70 -0.07 -0.56
N ASN A 190 -2.56 -0.11 0.46
CA ASN A 190 -3.64 0.86 0.65
C ASN A 190 -3.12 2.27 0.80
N THR A 191 -2.08 2.50 1.62
CA THR A 191 -1.48 3.82 1.85
C THR A 191 -0.99 4.44 0.55
N LEU A 192 -0.24 3.69 -0.26
CA LEU A 192 0.26 4.16 -1.55
C LEU A 192 -0.88 4.59 -2.48
N LEU A 193 -1.88 3.72 -2.69
CA LEU A 193 -3.00 4.05 -3.58
C LEU A 193 -3.90 5.16 -3.02
N SER A 194 -4.13 5.17 -1.71
CA SER A 194 -4.93 6.21 -1.02
C SER A 194 -4.29 7.58 -1.08
N SER A 195 -2.96 7.65 -1.26
CA SER A 195 -2.26 8.93 -1.45
C SER A 195 -2.66 9.67 -2.73
N CYS A 196 -3.24 8.98 -3.72
CA CYS A 196 -3.78 9.58 -4.93
C CYS A 196 -5.23 10.05 -4.78
N ILE A 197 -5.95 9.54 -3.79
CA ILE A 197 -7.38 9.81 -3.63
C ILE A 197 -7.51 11.07 -2.79
N SER A 198 -8.19 12.10 -3.29
CA SER A 198 -8.47 13.36 -2.59
C SER A 198 -9.96 13.70 -2.59
N THR A 199 -10.38 14.59 -1.69
CA THR A 199 -11.76 15.11 -1.70
C THR A 199 -11.96 16.16 -2.79
N ASN A 200 -10.88 16.82 -3.23
CA ASN A 200 -10.86 17.75 -4.35
C ASN A 200 -10.84 16.99 -5.68
N ARG A 201 -11.96 17.01 -6.41
CA ARG A 201 -12.16 16.20 -7.61
C ARG A 201 -12.66 17.04 -8.77
N SER A 202 -12.40 16.58 -9.98
CA SER A 202 -12.94 17.15 -11.22
C SER A 202 -13.48 16.05 -12.13
N ASP A 203 -14.52 16.35 -12.89
CA ASP A 203 -15.07 15.44 -13.90
C ASP A 203 -14.22 15.42 -15.19
N CYS A 204 -13.31 16.38 -15.36
CA CYS A 204 -12.47 16.49 -16.54
C CYS A 204 -11.01 16.80 -16.18
N ALA A 205 -10.11 16.62 -17.14
CA ALA A 205 -8.71 16.96 -16.98
C ALA A 205 -8.56 18.46 -16.73
N VAL A 206 -7.82 18.82 -15.68
CA VAL A 206 -7.59 20.22 -15.30
C VAL A 206 -6.42 20.77 -16.12
N PRO A 207 -6.60 21.89 -16.86
CA PRO A 207 -5.51 22.52 -17.60
C PRO A 207 -4.33 22.89 -16.69
N GLY A 208 -3.11 22.57 -17.12
CA GLY A 208 -1.88 22.84 -16.36
C GLY A 208 -1.57 21.84 -15.25
N ALA A 209 -2.50 20.95 -14.90
CA ALA A 209 -2.21 19.83 -13.99
C ALA A 209 -1.46 18.72 -14.74
N ARG A 210 -0.48 18.09 -14.07
CA ARG A 210 0.17 16.89 -14.61
C ARG A 210 -0.75 15.69 -14.42
N HIS A 211 -0.97 14.94 -15.50
CA HIS A 211 -1.89 13.82 -15.50
C HIS A 211 -1.19 12.47 -15.28
N PHE A 212 -1.76 11.66 -14.40
CA PHE A 212 -1.27 10.32 -14.06
C PHE A 212 -2.44 9.34 -14.05
N GLU A 213 -2.26 8.20 -14.72
CA GLU A 213 -3.20 7.09 -14.68
C GLU A 213 -2.60 5.95 -13.84
N VAL A 214 -3.34 5.51 -12.83
CA VAL A 214 -2.97 4.40 -11.95
C VAL A 214 -3.87 3.21 -12.25
N TYR A 215 -3.28 2.06 -12.53
CA TYR A 215 -4.05 0.85 -12.85
C TYR A 215 -3.35 -0.41 -12.33
N PRO A 216 -4.09 -1.50 -12.07
CA PRO A 216 -3.51 -2.74 -11.57
C PRO A 216 -2.49 -3.34 -12.56
N SER A 217 -1.50 -4.09 -12.05
CA SER A 217 -0.53 -4.78 -12.91
C SER A 217 -0.51 -6.29 -12.64
N SER A 218 -0.16 -6.68 -11.41
CA SER A 218 -0.19 -8.06 -10.92
C SER A 218 -0.60 -8.09 -9.44
N ASP A 219 -0.57 -9.25 -8.79
CA ASP A 219 -0.93 -9.36 -7.39
C ASP A 219 0.03 -8.52 -6.53
N MET A 220 -0.52 -7.57 -5.74
CA MET A 220 0.24 -6.57 -4.97
C MET A 220 1.11 -5.60 -5.79
N SER A 221 0.80 -5.38 -7.07
CA SER A 221 1.47 -4.36 -7.89
C SER A 221 0.53 -3.54 -8.76
N PHE A 222 0.94 -2.31 -9.06
CA PHE A 222 0.19 -1.39 -9.91
C PHE A 222 1.13 -0.56 -10.79
N CYS A 223 0.62 -0.07 -11.90
CA CYS A 223 1.31 0.81 -12.81
C CYS A 223 0.87 2.25 -12.62
N ILE A 224 1.77 3.19 -12.89
CA ILE A 224 1.51 4.62 -13.00
C ILE A 224 2.02 5.08 -14.36
N THR A 225 1.13 5.46 -15.27
CA THR A 225 1.49 5.95 -16.60
C THR A 225 1.24 7.45 -16.71
N PHE A 226 2.17 8.14 -17.38
CA PHE A 226 2.18 9.60 -17.50
C PHE A 226 2.95 10.07 -18.73
N GLU A 227 2.73 11.32 -19.13
CA GLU A 227 3.53 11.97 -20.17
C GLU A 227 4.95 12.24 -19.67
N HIS A 228 5.94 11.80 -20.44
CA HIS A 228 7.34 11.99 -20.09
C HIS A 228 7.68 13.49 -20.05
N PRO A 229 8.15 14.06 -18.91
CA PRO A 229 8.29 15.51 -18.73
C PRO A 229 9.25 16.22 -19.70
N THR A 230 10.04 15.45 -20.44
CA THR A 230 11.12 15.95 -21.29
C THR A 230 11.10 15.41 -22.72
N MET A 231 10.21 14.46 -23.03
CA MET A 231 10.12 13.75 -24.31
C MET A 231 8.66 13.68 -24.75
N VAL A 232 8.41 13.57 -26.05
CA VAL A 232 7.04 13.40 -26.58
C VAL A 232 6.70 11.90 -26.58
N SER A 233 6.63 11.31 -25.39
CA SER A 233 6.35 9.88 -25.19
C SER A 233 5.70 9.63 -23.82
N LEU A 234 5.11 8.45 -23.64
CA LEU A 234 4.63 8.00 -22.34
C LEU A 234 5.77 7.31 -21.56
N ALA A 235 5.68 7.41 -20.25
CA ALA A 235 6.51 6.68 -19.30
C ALA A 235 5.61 5.93 -18.31
N THR A 236 6.11 4.81 -17.81
CA THR A 236 5.38 3.98 -16.84
C THR A 236 6.29 3.62 -15.66
N VAL A 237 5.78 3.77 -14.45
CA VAL A 237 6.39 3.22 -13.24
C VAL A 237 5.57 2.02 -12.80
N ILE A 238 6.19 0.86 -12.67
CA ILE A 238 5.58 -0.31 -12.03
C ILE A 238 5.99 -0.30 -10.56
N VAL A 239 5.00 -0.25 -9.67
CA VAL A 239 5.20 -0.34 -8.23
C VAL A 239 4.82 -1.72 -7.76
N ASN A 240 5.79 -2.45 -7.21
CA ASN A 240 5.60 -3.76 -6.58
C ASN A 240 5.76 -3.63 -5.06
N VAL A 241 4.68 -3.89 -4.32
CA VAL A 241 4.72 -3.91 -2.85
C VAL A 241 5.04 -5.33 -2.43
N VAL A 242 6.28 -5.60 -2.02
CA VAL A 242 6.72 -6.95 -1.61
C VAL A 242 6.40 -7.20 -0.13
N SER A 243 6.56 -6.17 0.69
CA SER A 243 6.13 -6.13 2.09
C SER A 243 5.89 -4.69 2.51
N SER A 244 5.43 -4.47 3.75
CA SER A 244 5.32 -3.12 4.32
C SER A 244 6.64 -2.35 4.41
N ARG A 245 7.77 -3.07 4.43
CA ARG A 245 9.13 -2.50 4.56
C ARG A 245 9.90 -2.52 3.24
N HIS A 246 9.38 -3.19 2.21
CA HIS A 246 10.08 -3.38 0.94
C HIS A 246 9.13 -3.11 -0.23
N ILE A 247 9.28 -1.91 -0.80
CA ILE A 247 8.53 -1.44 -1.97
C ILE A 247 9.53 -1.23 -3.09
N HIS A 248 9.30 -1.85 -4.24
CA HIS A 248 10.15 -1.74 -5.42
C HIS A 248 9.43 -0.95 -6.51
N GLY A 249 10.14 -0.02 -7.14
CA GLY A 249 9.64 0.74 -8.29
C GLY A 249 10.54 0.56 -9.50
N THR A 250 9.96 0.14 -10.61
CA THR A 250 10.67 -0.07 -11.89
C THR A 250 10.20 0.94 -12.92
N PHE A 251 11.13 1.65 -13.56
CA PHE A 251 10.85 2.69 -14.54
C PHE A 251 11.00 2.17 -15.97
N TYR A 252 9.91 2.22 -16.72
CA TYR A 252 9.87 1.88 -18.14
C TYR A 252 9.72 3.15 -18.99
N LYS A 253 10.69 3.33 -19.89
CA LYS A 253 10.63 4.27 -21.01
C LYS A 253 10.93 3.53 -22.32
N SER A 254 10.48 4.10 -23.44
CA SER A 254 10.53 3.45 -24.75
C SER A 254 11.91 3.01 -25.27
N GLU A 255 13.04 3.43 -24.67
CA GLU A 255 14.36 3.21 -25.29
C GLU A 255 15.55 2.80 -24.39
N LYS A 256 15.39 2.57 -23.07
CA LYS A 256 16.39 1.87 -22.22
C LYS A 256 15.94 1.82 -20.76
N MET A 257 16.23 0.71 -20.09
CA MET A 257 16.09 0.53 -18.64
C MET A 257 17.26 1.24 -17.94
N GLU A 258 16.97 2.27 -17.14
CA GLU A 258 17.97 2.95 -16.32
C GLU A 258 17.89 2.43 -14.88
N ALA A 259 18.70 1.44 -14.51
CA ALA A 259 18.71 0.87 -13.16
C ALA A 259 18.89 1.91 -12.03
N SER A 260 19.59 3.03 -12.33
CA SER A 260 19.75 4.17 -11.41
C SER A 260 18.42 4.88 -11.07
N MET A 261 17.43 4.79 -11.96
CA MET A 261 16.11 5.36 -11.76
C MET A 261 15.29 4.45 -10.83
N ASP A 262 15.36 3.13 -11.01
CA ASP A 262 14.65 2.14 -10.20
C ASP A 262 15.03 2.23 -8.72
N ASP A 263 16.33 2.29 -8.43
CA ASP A 263 16.84 2.46 -7.06
C ASP A 263 16.39 3.80 -6.44
N PHE A 264 16.35 4.86 -7.25
CA PHE A 264 15.86 6.15 -6.78
C PHE A 264 14.37 6.11 -6.47
N ILE A 265 13.55 5.55 -7.35
CA ILE A 265 12.10 5.45 -7.17
C ILE A 265 11.79 4.59 -5.94
N SER A 266 12.44 3.42 -5.82
CA SER A 266 12.26 2.51 -4.69
C SER A 266 12.55 3.21 -3.36
N ARG A 267 13.66 3.98 -3.27
CA ARG A 267 13.98 4.75 -2.06
C ARG A 267 12.96 5.84 -1.75
N VAL A 268 12.45 6.55 -2.76
CA VAL A 268 11.45 7.60 -2.53
C VAL A 268 10.14 6.98 -2.06
N LEU A 269 9.64 5.94 -2.74
CA LEU A 269 8.42 5.22 -2.36
C LEU A 269 8.49 4.67 -0.94
N GLN A 270 9.59 4.03 -0.56
CA GLN A 270 9.77 3.49 0.80
C GLN A 270 9.80 4.58 1.86
N ARG A 271 10.33 5.77 1.54
CA ARG A 271 10.47 6.86 2.50
C ARG A 271 9.18 7.66 2.69
N CYS A 272 8.44 7.92 1.62
CA CYS A 272 7.23 8.74 1.71
C CYS A 272 5.93 7.94 1.71
N MET A 273 5.89 6.77 1.07
CA MET A 273 4.65 6.04 0.78
C MET A 273 3.55 6.90 0.15
N SER A 274 3.95 7.88 -0.68
CA SER A 274 3.04 8.73 -1.46
C SER A 274 3.42 8.72 -2.93
N ILE A 275 2.45 8.35 -3.76
CA ILE A 275 2.56 8.39 -5.20
C ILE A 275 2.74 9.84 -5.69
N PRO A 276 1.94 10.84 -5.28
CA PRO A 276 2.17 12.23 -5.67
C PRO A 276 3.57 12.78 -5.38
N VAL A 277 4.09 12.52 -4.18
CA VAL A 277 5.45 12.94 -3.82
C VAL A 277 6.49 12.22 -4.66
N THR A 278 6.29 10.92 -4.91
CA THR A 278 7.17 10.12 -5.76
C THR A 278 7.18 10.62 -7.19
N MET A 279 6.01 10.87 -7.80
CA MET A 279 5.91 11.34 -9.17
C MET A 279 6.52 12.73 -9.33
N ARG A 280 6.32 13.62 -8.35
CA ARG A 280 7.01 14.92 -8.32
C ARG A 280 8.54 14.77 -8.29
N ALA A 281 9.05 13.85 -7.46
CA ALA A 281 10.49 13.59 -7.38
C ALA A 281 11.05 13.00 -8.69
N ILE A 282 10.32 12.09 -9.31
CA ILE A 282 10.62 11.51 -10.63
C ILE A 282 10.71 12.62 -11.68
N CYS A 283 9.66 13.43 -11.83
CA CYS A 283 9.64 14.50 -12.83
C CYS A 283 10.80 15.49 -12.65
N ARG A 284 11.12 15.87 -11.40
CA ARG A 284 12.24 16.74 -11.10
C ARG A 284 13.59 16.12 -11.47
N LYS A 285 13.80 14.84 -11.13
CA LYS A 285 15.04 14.13 -11.48
C LYS A 285 15.22 14.06 -13.00
N MET A 286 14.14 13.81 -13.74
CA MET A 286 14.17 13.75 -15.21
C MET A 286 14.49 15.11 -15.85
N HIS A 287 13.94 16.21 -15.33
CA HIS A 287 14.32 17.55 -15.78
C HIS A 287 15.80 17.85 -15.51
N LYS A 288 16.31 17.46 -14.34
CA LYS A 288 17.73 17.64 -13.99
C LYS A 288 18.66 16.83 -14.91
N LEU A 289 18.32 15.57 -15.19
CA LEU A 289 19.12 14.75 -16.12
C LEU A 289 19.17 15.35 -17.53
N LYS A 290 18.11 16.01 -17.98
CA LYS A 290 18.11 16.76 -19.25
C LYS A 290 18.97 18.02 -19.20
N SER A 291 18.95 18.77 -18.09
CA SER A 291 19.81 19.96 -17.98
C SER A 291 21.28 19.58 -17.94
N ASP A 292 21.63 18.52 -17.23
CA ASP A 292 23.02 18.08 -17.08
C ASP A 292 23.59 17.57 -18.42
N SER A 293 22.79 16.83 -19.21
CA SER A 293 23.22 16.38 -20.55
C SER A 293 23.37 17.52 -21.57
N LEU A 294 22.58 18.59 -21.46
CA LEU A 294 22.74 19.80 -22.28
C LEU A 294 24.00 20.60 -21.89
N VAL A 295 24.38 20.61 -20.62
CA VAL A 295 25.60 21.27 -20.14
C VAL A 295 26.85 20.50 -20.57
N GLU A 296 26.84 19.17 -20.50
CA GLU A 296 27.95 18.33 -21.00
C GLU A 296 28.16 18.50 -22.51
N ALA A 297 27.07 18.59 -23.30
CA ALA A 297 27.13 18.83 -24.74
C ALA A 297 27.69 20.22 -25.12
N TRP A 298 27.69 21.19 -24.19
CA TRP A 298 28.20 22.55 -24.41
C TRP A 298 29.59 22.81 -23.83
N SER A 299 30.30 21.79 -23.34
CA SER A 299 31.69 21.94 -22.92
C SER A 299 32.57 22.31 -24.13
N PRO A 300 33.19 23.50 -24.20
CA PRO A 300 33.98 23.89 -25.37
C PRO A 300 35.23 23.01 -25.47
N CYS A 301 35.48 22.44 -26.65
CA CYS A 301 36.75 21.79 -26.98
C CYS A 301 37.90 22.72 -26.61
N GLN A 302 38.79 22.29 -25.73
CA GLN A 302 40.03 23.02 -25.48
C GLN A 302 40.81 23.10 -26.79
N PRO A 303 41.34 24.27 -27.18
CA PRO A 303 42.16 24.38 -28.37
C PRO A 303 43.44 23.55 -28.16
N GLU A 304 43.71 22.64 -29.11
CA GLU A 304 44.98 21.92 -29.20
C GLU A 304 46.12 22.94 -29.09
N ALA A 305 46.98 22.75 -28.09
CA ALA A 305 48.20 23.51 -27.97
C ALA A 305 49.05 23.25 -29.22
N ALA A 306 49.18 24.28 -30.06
CA ALA A 306 50.11 24.29 -31.17
C ALA A 306 51.53 24.03 -30.63
N THR A 307 52.06 22.83 -30.88
CA THR A 307 53.48 22.54 -30.75
C THR A 307 54.18 22.99 -32.04
N ASN A 308 55.05 23.99 -31.86
CA ASN A 308 56.12 24.52 -32.72
C ASN A 308 56.30 23.93 -34.13
#